data_AF-A0A645CKM1-F1
#
_entry.id   AF-A0A645CKM1-F1
#
_cell.length_a   1.000
_cell.length_b   1.000
_cell.length_c   1.000
_cell.angle_alpha   90.00
_cell.angle_beta   90.00
_cell.angle_gamma   90.00
#
_symmetry.space_group_name_H-M   'P 1'
#
loop_
_entity.id
_entity.type
_entity.pdbx_description
1 polymer ?
#
loop_
_entity_poly.entity_id
_entity_poly.type
_entity_poly.pdbx_seq_one_letter_code
_entity_poly.pdbx_strand_id
1 'polypeptide(L)'
;MTDFSFLAAASDIWEEWRFEPWRSGTAEGLYRRVSMVKSGLLGEVARYYADDYIIWKYEESDADRLRKEAKSESDLLLQRFLFLRGGGGYRMKKSSLMFGFRGFVELHFFTPGDDIPKAVQDTAFLVNAAMKRVRG
;
A
#
# COMPACT_ATOMS: atom_id res chain seq x y z
N MET A 1 -10.67 -14.64 7.17
CA MET A 1 -10.61 -14.18 5.77
C MET A 1 -11.36 -12.87 5.56
N THR A 2 -10.62 -11.84 5.15
CA THR A 2 -11.19 -10.58 4.61
C THR A 2 -11.14 -10.64 3.09
N ASP A 3 -12.17 -10.15 2.40
CA ASP A 3 -12.23 -10.16 0.93
C ASP A 3 -12.93 -8.91 0.36
N PHE A 4 -12.15 -8.07 -0.32
CA PHE A 4 -12.58 -6.92 -1.11
C PHE A 4 -12.17 -7.05 -2.58
N SER A 5 -11.96 -8.27 -3.07
CA SER A 5 -11.51 -8.54 -4.45
C SER A 5 -12.45 -8.00 -5.53
N PHE A 6 -13.72 -7.74 -5.20
CA PHE A 6 -14.66 -7.05 -6.08
C PHE A 6 -14.17 -5.66 -6.52
N LEU A 7 -13.25 -5.03 -5.77
CA LEU A 7 -12.64 -3.76 -6.16
C LEU A 7 -11.78 -3.85 -7.43
N ALA A 8 -11.35 -5.06 -7.82
CA ALA A 8 -10.67 -5.27 -9.10
C ALA A 8 -11.51 -4.81 -10.31
N ALA A 9 -12.84 -4.72 -10.17
CA ALA A 9 -13.73 -4.22 -11.23
C ALA A 9 -13.53 -2.73 -11.57
N ALA A 10 -12.94 -1.92 -10.66
CA ALA A 10 -12.58 -0.52 -10.93
C ALA A 10 -11.21 -0.40 -11.65
N SER A 11 -11.03 -1.18 -12.72
CA SER A 11 -9.77 -1.28 -13.48
C SER A 11 -9.30 0.06 -14.03
N ASP A 12 -10.21 0.91 -14.46
CA ASP A 12 -9.95 2.28 -14.93
C ASP A 12 -9.15 3.10 -13.91
N ILE A 13 -9.54 3.06 -12.63
CA ILE A 13 -8.83 3.76 -11.55
C ILE A 13 -7.44 3.15 -11.33
N TRP A 14 -7.33 1.81 -11.33
CA TRP A 14 -6.07 1.14 -11.04
C TRP A 14 -5.03 1.35 -12.14
N GLU A 15 -5.45 1.27 -13.40
CA GLU A 15 -4.61 1.51 -14.56
C GLU A 15 -4.13 2.96 -14.64
N GLU A 16 -5.02 3.94 -14.40
CA GLU A 16 -4.65 5.37 -14.38
C GLU A 16 -3.52 5.65 -13.38
N TRP A 17 -3.58 4.98 -12.23
CA TRP A 17 -2.60 5.12 -11.15
C TRP A 17 -1.48 4.07 -11.19
N ARG A 18 -1.38 3.33 -12.30
CA ARG A 18 -0.34 2.34 -12.62
C ARG A 18 -0.19 1.24 -11.56
N PHE A 19 -1.30 0.84 -10.98
CA PHE A 19 -1.37 -0.35 -10.15
C PHE A 19 -1.47 -1.60 -11.03
N GLU A 20 -0.72 -2.63 -10.67
CA GLU A 20 -0.74 -3.94 -11.30
C GLU A 20 -1.29 -4.99 -10.32
N PRO A 21 -1.98 -6.04 -10.80
CA PRO A 21 -2.39 -7.15 -9.96
C PRO A 21 -1.21 -7.77 -9.21
N TRP A 22 -1.40 -8.03 -7.91
CA TRP A 22 -0.35 -8.58 -7.05
C TRP A 22 -0.87 -9.72 -6.18
N ARG A 23 -0.02 -10.74 -5.96
CA ARG A 23 -0.31 -11.88 -5.09
C ARG A 23 0.94 -12.37 -4.37
N SER A 24 0.79 -12.81 -3.13
CA SER A 24 1.82 -13.51 -2.35
C SER A 24 1.17 -14.43 -1.34
N GLY A 25 1.34 -15.75 -1.47
CA GLY A 25 0.64 -16.72 -0.63
C GLY A 25 -0.88 -16.61 -0.78
N THR A 26 -1.59 -16.47 0.33
CA THR A 26 -3.05 -16.24 0.36
C THR A 26 -3.43 -14.77 0.21
N ALA A 27 -2.46 -13.85 0.23
CA ALA A 27 -2.70 -12.43 0.08
C ALA A 27 -2.80 -12.04 -1.40
N GLU A 28 -3.82 -11.27 -1.74
CA GLU A 28 -4.07 -10.73 -3.07
C GLU A 28 -4.39 -9.23 -3.00
N GLY A 29 -4.07 -8.52 -4.07
CA GLY A 29 -4.18 -7.08 -4.08
C GLY A 29 -3.67 -6.42 -5.34
N LEU A 30 -3.18 -5.20 -5.16
CA LEU A 30 -2.52 -4.39 -6.17
C LEU A 30 -1.15 -3.95 -5.69
N TYR A 31 -0.26 -3.70 -6.63
CA TYR A 31 1.09 -3.20 -6.41
C TYR A 31 1.40 -2.05 -7.36
N ARG A 32 2.14 -1.05 -6.88
CA ARG A 32 2.85 -0.08 -7.74
C ARG A 32 4.17 0.32 -7.12
N ARG A 33 5.10 0.76 -7.96
CA ARG A 33 6.32 1.46 -7.53
C ARG A 33 6.21 2.95 -7.87
N VAL A 34 6.40 3.80 -6.86
CA VAL A 34 6.37 5.25 -6.97
C VAL A 34 7.78 5.81 -6.81
N SER A 35 8.22 6.68 -7.70
CA SER A 35 9.47 7.42 -7.54
C SER A 35 9.25 8.71 -6.75
N MET A 36 10.04 8.90 -5.69
CA MET A 36 10.11 10.11 -4.89
C MET A 36 11.41 10.85 -5.23
N VAL A 37 11.28 12.05 -5.79
CA VAL A 37 12.43 12.89 -6.13
C VAL A 37 12.59 13.94 -5.05
N LYS A 38 13.77 13.97 -4.41
CA LYS A 38 14.17 15.07 -3.54
C LYS A 38 14.91 16.09 -4.38
N SER A 39 14.29 17.24 -4.61
CA SER A 39 14.87 18.35 -5.36
C SER A 39 15.49 19.39 -4.41
N GLY A 40 16.55 20.05 -4.87
CA GLY A 40 17.20 21.18 -4.21
C GLY A 40 17.39 22.34 -5.19
N LEU A 41 18.00 23.44 -4.72
CA LEU A 41 18.21 24.67 -5.50
C LEU A 41 18.98 24.46 -6.82
N LEU A 42 19.80 23.40 -6.93
CA LEU A 42 20.62 23.09 -8.12
C LEU A 42 20.11 21.87 -8.91
N GLY A 43 18.92 21.35 -8.62
CA GLY A 43 18.34 20.19 -9.30
C GLY A 43 18.03 19.01 -8.39
N GLU A 44 17.88 17.82 -8.98
CA GLU A 44 17.60 16.57 -8.25
C GLU A 44 18.79 16.19 -7.34
N VAL A 45 18.53 16.07 -6.05
CA VAL A 45 19.52 15.72 -5.01
C VAL A 45 19.53 14.22 -4.76
N ALA A 46 18.38 13.56 -4.81
CA ALA A 46 18.25 12.12 -4.66
C ALA A 46 16.92 11.61 -5.23
N ARG A 47 16.92 10.34 -5.64
CA ARG A 47 15.73 9.59 -6.01
C ARG A 47 15.57 8.40 -5.08
N TYR A 48 14.38 8.22 -4.58
CA TYR A 48 13.99 7.06 -3.79
C TYR A 48 12.75 6.43 -4.38
N TYR A 49 12.51 5.16 -4.06
CA TYR A 49 11.29 4.46 -4.43
C TYR A 49 10.46 4.14 -3.20
N ALA A 50 9.14 4.14 -3.40
CA ALA A 50 8.18 3.57 -2.49
C ALA A 50 7.38 2.50 -3.23
N ASP A 51 7.30 1.32 -2.65
CA ASP A 51 6.44 0.24 -3.10
C ASP A 51 5.13 0.30 -2.33
N ASP A 52 4.04 0.56 -3.03
CA ASP A 52 2.69 0.61 -2.47
C ASP A 52 1.95 -0.67 -2.81
N TYR A 53 1.39 -1.30 -1.78
CA TYR A 53 0.54 -2.47 -1.90
C TYR A 53 -0.84 -2.18 -1.31
N ILE A 54 -1.90 -2.44 -2.07
CA ILE A 54 -3.28 -2.44 -1.56
C ILE A 54 -3.70 -3.89 -1.42
N ILE A 55 -3.89 -4.37 -0.19
CA ILE A 55 -4.19 -5.77 0.11
C ILE A 55 -5.68 -5.90 0.42
N TRP A 56 -6.44 -6.50 -0.49
CA TRP A 56 -7.89 -6.62 -0.38
C TRP A 56 -8.37 -8.00 0.03
N LYS A 57 -7.53 -9.03 -0.09
CA LYS A 57 -7.87 -10.40 0.29
C LYS A 57 -6.68 -11.01 1.00
N TYR A 58 -6.87 -11.49 2.22
CA TYR A 58 -5.80 -12.01 3.06
C TYR A 58 -6.35 -12.74 4.30
N GLU A 59 -5.49 -13.54 4.91
CA GLU A 59 -5.68 -14.10 6.26
C GLU A 59 -4.91 -13.30 7.30
N GLU A 60 -5.32 -13.38 8.58
CA GLU A 60 -4.69 -12.58 9.65
C GLU A 60 -3.17 -12.77 9.77
N SER A 61 -2.68 -13.97 9.46
CA SER A 61 -1.26 -14.32 9.48
C SER A 61 -0.46 -13.67 8.34
N ASP A 62 -1.10 -13.24 7.25
CA ASP A 62 -0.42 -12.67 6.09
C ASP A 62 0.27 -11.36 6.41
N ALA A 63 -0.33 -10.52 7.27
CA ALA A 63 0.25 -9.22 7.59
C ALA A 63 1.64 -9.34 8.24
N ASP A 64 1.78 -10.25 9.21
CA ASP A 64 3.06 -10.47 9.87
C ASP A 64 4.04 -11.27 8.98
N ARG A 65 3.56 -12.14 8.09
CA ARG A 65 4.37 -12.83 7.08
C ARG A 65 4.96 -11.84 6.06
N LEU A 66 4.12 -11.02 5.43
CA LEU A 66 4.54 -10.00 4.45
C LEU A 66 5.54 -9.02 5.06
N ARG A 67 5.34 -8.61 6.31
CA ARG A 67 6.32 -7.79 7.04
C ARG A 67 7.68 -8.44 7.19
N LYS A 68 7.74 -9.76 7.45
CA LYS A 68 8.99 -10.52 7.60
C LYS A 68 9.68 -10.78 6.26
N GLU A 69 8.88 -10.98 5.21
CA GLU A 69 9.37 -11.24 3.85
C GLU A 69 9.82 -9.97 3.12
N ALA A 70 9.35 -8.79 3.54
CA ALA A 70 9.74 -7.51 2.98
C ALA A 70 11.27 -7.36 2.94
N LYS A 71 11.82 -7.25 1.72
CA LYS A 71 13.27 -7.20 1.49
C LYS A 71 13.71 -5.77 1.28
N SER A 72 14.94 -5.47 1.65
CA SER A 72 15.57 -4.22 1.23
C SER A 72 16.08 -4.35 -0.20
N GLU A 73 15.83 -3.33 -1.00
CA GLU A 73 16.40 -3.10 -2.31
C GLU A 73 17.17 -1.77 -2.29
N SER A 74 18.19 -1.61 -3.13
CA SER A 74 18.86 -0.31 -3.31
C SER A 74 17.85 0.75 -3.73
N ASP A 75 17.93 1.93 -3.13
CA ASP A 75 17.04 3.09 -3.38
C ASP A 75 15.56 2.89 -2.99
N LEU A 76 15.17 1.72 -2.46
CA LEU A 76 13.84 1.49 -1.91
C LEU A 76 13.75 2.02 -0.47
N LEU A 77 13.08 3.15 -0.31
CA LEU A 77 12.93 3.83 0.98
C LEU A 77 11.78 3.24 1.80
N LEU A 78 10.70 2.82 1.15
CA LEU A 78 9.46 2.44 1.82
C LEU A 78 8.76 1.28 1.09
N GLN A 79 8.32 0.28 1.85
CA GLN A 79 7.30 -0.68 1.43
C GLN A 79 6.06 -0.45 2.30
N ARG A 80 4.97 -0.01 1.68
CA ARG A 80 3.73 0.38 2.37
C ARG A 80 2.61 -0.57 1.97
N PHE A 81 2.09 -1.30 2.94
CA PHE A 81 0.99 -2.25 2.76
C PHE A 81 -0.28 -1.68 3.38
N LEU A 82 -1.29 -1.40 2.56
CA LEU A 82 -2.62 -0.98 2.97
C LEU A 82 -3.58 -2.18 2.97
N PHE A 83 -3.79 -2.78 4.14
CA PHE A 83 -4.76 -3.86 4.34
C PHE A 83 -6.17 -3.31 4.50
N LEU A 84 -7.07 -3.72 3.60
CA LEU A 84 -8.49 -3.37 3.68
C LEU A 84 -9.21 -4.28 4.65
N ARG A 85 -10.02 -3.72 5.54
CA ARG A 85 -10.78 -4.47 6.56
C ARG A 85 -12.26 -4.08 6.57
N GLY A 86 -13.11 -4.99 7.02
CA GLY A 86 -14.57 -4.79 7.11
C GLY A 86 -15.02 -3.89 8.26
N GLY A 87 -14.15 -3.54 9.20
CA GLY A 87 -14.49 -2.68 10.34
C GLY A 87 -13.36 -2.53 11.35
N GLY A 88 -13.54 -1.59 12.27
CA GLY A 88 -12.57 -1.23 13.30
C GLY A 88 -11.70 -0.04 12.88
N GLY A 89 -11.25 0.74 13.86
CA GLY A 89 -10.48 1.97 13.60
C GLY A 89 -9.14 1.72 12.91
N TYR A 90 -8.64 2.78 12.28
CA TYR A 90 -7.34 2.77 11.62
C TYR A 90 -6.21 2.36 12.58
N ARG A 91 -5.35 1.46 12.12
CA ARG A 91 -4.14 1.00 12.84
C ARG A 91 -2.94 1.05 11.90
N MET A 92 -1.78 1.41 12.46
CA MET A 92 -0.50 1.32 11.75
C MET A 92 0.54 0.57 12.58
N LYS A 93 1.37 -0.23 11.90
CA LYS A 93 2.62 -0.81 12.43
C LYS A 93 3.77 -0.40 11.51
N LYS A 94 4.84 0.14 12.07
CA LYS A 94 6.07 0.48 11.34
C LYS A 94 7.23 -0.40 11.79
N SER A 95 8.08 -0.79 10.86
CA SER A 95 9.33 -1.51 11.13
C SER A 95 10.44 -0.94 10.26
N SER A 96 11.67 -0.90 10.78
CA SER A 96 12.84 -0.50 10.01
C SER A 96 13.60 -1.73 9.49
N LEU A 97 14.15 -1.61 8.29
CA LEU A 97 15.08 -2.60 7.73
C LEU A 97 16.50 -2.16 8.04
N MET A 98 17.32 -3.08 8.59
CA MET A 98 18.71 -2.83 9.00
C MET A 98 18.84 -1.53 9.82
N PHE A 99 18.07 -1.40 10.91
CA PHE A 99 18.06 -0.20 11.77
C PHE A 99 17.73 1.12 11.04
N GLY A 100 17.08 1.07 9.88
CA GLY A 100 16.65 2.24 9.10
C GLY A 100 17.59 2.61 7.96
N PHE A 101 18.76 1.96 7.84
CA PHE A 101 19.69 2.18 6.72
C PHE A 101 19.18 1.62 5.39
N ARG A 102 18.16 0.77 5.43
CA ARG A 102 17.68 -0.01 4.28
C ARG A 102 16.19 0.15 4.00
N GLY A 103 15.64 1.27 4.45
CA GLY A 103 14.23 1.62 4.29
C GLY A 103 13.33 1.13 5.41
N PHE A 104 12.03 1.32 5.20
CA PHE A 104 10.97 1.03 6.17
C PHE A 104 9.90 0.14 5.57
N VAL A 105 9.24 -0.60 6.45
CA VAL A 105 8.02 -1.35 6.14
C VAL A 105 6.91 -0.79 6.99
N GLU A 106 5.82 -0.38 6.35
CA GLU A 106 4.64 0.15 7.02
C GLU A 106 3.42 -0.71 6.70
N LEU A 107 2.78 -1.25 7.73
CA LEU A 107 1.50 -1.94 7.61
C LEU A 107 0.40 -1.02 8.11
N HIS A 108 -0.51 -0.66 7.23
CA HIS A 108 -1.68 0.14 7.50
C HIS A 108 -2.91 -0.74 7.40
N PHE A 109 -3.82 -0.60 8.33
CA PHE A 109 -5.08 -1.31 8.29
C PHE A 109 -6.21 -0.29 8.28
N PHE A 110 -7.00 -0.31 7.21
CA PHE A 110 -7.94 0.74 6.86
C PHE A 110 -9.30 0.13 6.50
N THR A 111 -10.37 0.73 7.04
CA THR A 111 -11.75 0.37 6.71
C THR A 111 -12.24 1.31 5.61
N PRO A 112 -12.53 0.83 4.39
CA PRO A 112 -13.05 1.69 3.33
C PRO A 112 -14.35 2.39 3.75
N GLY A 113 -14.44 3.70 3.50
CA GLY A 113 -15.55 4.54 3.93
C GLY A 113 -15.33 5.31 5.24
N ASP A 114 -14.34 4.93 6.05
CA ASP A 114 -13.95 5.69 7.25
C ASP A 114 -13.11 6.94 6.89
N ASP A 115 -12.87 7.80 7.89
CA ASP A 115 -11.96 8.95 7.79
C ASP A 115 -10.58 8.51 7.29
N ILE A 116 -10.07 9.22 6.28
CA ILE A 116 -8.82 8.89 5.62
C ILE A 116 -7.62 9.40 6.45
N PRO A 117 -6.72 8.51 6.93
CA PRO A 117 -5.51 8.92 7.63
C PRO A 117 -4.51 9.56 6.67
N LYS A 118 -3.84 10.64 7.12
CA LYS A 118 -2.81 11.35 6.33
C LYS A 118 -1.71 10.44 5.77
N ALA A 119 -1.31 9.41 6.52
CA ALA A 119 -0.22 8.50 6.13
C ALA A 119 -0.51 7.63 4.89
N VAL A 120 -1.80 7.42 4.59
CA VAL A 120 -2.27 6.61 3.46
C VAL A 120 -3.25 7.38 2.59
N GLN A 121 -3.21 8.72 2.66
CA GLN A 121 -4.23 9.55 2.03
C GLN A 121 -4.37 9.29 0.54
N ASP A 122 -3.23 9.14 -0.13
CA ASP A 122 -3.15 8.87 -1.56
C ASP A 122 -3.77 7.52 -1.93
N THR A 123 -3.45 6.44 -1.22
CA THR A 123 -3.94 5.09 -1.53
C THR A 123 -5.37 4.86 -1.02
N ALA A 124 -5.71 5.33 0.17
CA ALA A 124 -7.05 5.19 0.75
C ALA A 124 -8.10 6.03 -0.01
N PHE A 125 -7.72 7.18 -0.57
CA PHE A 125 -8.60 7.95 -1.45
C PHE A 125 -9.00 7.14 -2.69
N LEU A 126 -8.04 6.47 -3.34
CA LEU A 126 -8.30 5.62 -4.50
C LEU A 126 -9.19 4.42 -4.15
N VAL A 127 -8.96 3.79 -2.99
CA VAL A 127 -9.83 2.73 -2.48
C VAL A 127 -11.27 3.22 -2.31
N ASN A 128 -11.47 4.38 -1.69
CA ASN A 128 -12.81 4.94 -1.53
C ASN A 128 -13.45 5.34 -2.88
N ALA A 129 -12.66 5.81 -3.84
CA ALA A 129 -13.13 6.09 -5.20
C ALA A 129 -13.58 4.80 -5.90
N ALA A 130 -12.79 3.72 -5.83
CA ALA A 130 -13.15 2.42 -6.38
C ALA A 130 -14.40 1.83 -5.72
N MET A 131 -14.54 1.95 -4.40
CA MET A 131 -15.75 1.55 -3.68
C MET A 131 -17.00 2.24 -4.23
N LYS A 132 -16.92 3.54 -4.55
CA LYS A 132 -18.02 4.28 -5.17
C LYS A 132 -18.26 3.82 -6.61
N ARG A 133 -17.19 3.60 -7.37
CA ARG A 133 -17.23 3.19 -8.79
C ARG A 133 -17.86 1.82 -9.03
N VAL A 134 -17.67 0.88 -8.10
CA VAL A 134 -18.22 -0.49 -8.19
C VAL A 134 -19.64 -0.58 -7.60
N ARG A 135 -20.02 0.32 -6.70
CA ARG A 135 -21.35 0.34 -6.07
C ARG A 135 -22.38 1.25 -6.74
N GLY A 136 -21.92 2.22 -7.53
CA GLY A 136 -22.76 3.11 -8.35
C GLY A 136 -22.89 2.59 -9.77
#